data_AF-I3RDJ5-F1
#
_entry.id   AF-I3RDJ5-F1
#
_cell.length_a   1.000
_cell.length_b   1.000
_cell.length_c   1.000
_cell.angle_alpha   90.00
_cell.angle_beta   90.00
_cell.angle_gamma   90.00
#
_symmetry.space_group_name_H-M   'P 1'
#
loop_
_entity.id
_entity.type
_entity.pdbx_description
1 polymer ?
#
loop_
_entity_poly.entity_id
_entity_poly.type
_entity_poly.pdbx_seq_one_letter_code
_entity_poly.pdbx_strand_id
1 'polypeptide(L)'
;MREILQIFIAIFLAELGDKTQLATIAFASKYGWFKAFVGAILGLAVVNLIGALIGEKIKDTLPVDVIHKLAGILFITFGVLMLLGKL
;
A
#
# COMPACT_ATOMS: atom_id res chain seq x y z
N MET A 1 -13.67 10.65 15.73
CA MET A 1 -12.95 9.58 16.47
C MET A 1 -13.39 8.17 16.08
N ARG A 2 -14.70 7.88 15.94
CA ARG A 2 -15.19 6.57 15.43
C ARG A 2 -14.65 6.20 14.04
N GLU A 3 -14.58 7.16 13.12
CA GLU A 3 -14.11 6.94 11.75
C GLU A 3 -12.63 6.51 11.70
N ILE A 4 -11.76 7.17 12.48
CA ILE A 4 -10.33 6.85 12.57
C ILE A 4 -10.15 5.40 13.03
N LEU A 5 -10.93 4.98 14.03
CA LEU A 5 -10.88 3.62 14.55
C LEU A 5 -11.30 2.59 13.48
N GLN A 6 -12.34 2.88 12.70
CA GLN A 6 -12.80 2.01 11.62
C GLN A 6 -11.74 1.85 10.53
N ILE A 7 -11.17 2.96 10.06
CA ILE A 7 -10.12 2.94 9.03
C ILE A 7 -8.88 2.21 9.55
N PHE A 8 -8.47 2.47 10.79
CA PHE A 8 -7.35 1.78 11.42
C PHE A 8 -7.57 0.27 11.45
N ILE A 9 -8.71 -0.20 11.96
CA ILE A 9 -9.00 -1.63 12.05
C ILE A 9 -9.07 -2.26 10.65
N ALA A 10 -9.74 -1.60 9.69
CA ALA A 10 -9.87 -2.11 8.33
C ALA A 10 -8.50 -2.28 7.64
N ILE A 11 -7.66 -1.24 7.69
CA ILE A 11 -6.31 -1.29 7.09
C ILE A 11 -5.42 -2.27 7.85
N PHE A 12 -5.47 -2.27 9.18
CA PHE A 12 -4.68 -3.19 10.00
C PHE A 12 -4.96 -4.65 9.67
N LEU A 13 -6.24 -5.01 9.52
CA LEU A 13 -6.64 -6.36 9.12
C LEU A 13 -6.28 -6.66 7.66
N ALA A 14 -6.38 -5.69 6.75
CA ALA A 14 -6.04 -5.87 5.35
C ALA A 14 -4.53 -6.05 5.11
N GLU A 15 -3.70 -5.39 5.90
CA GLU A 15 -2.23 -5.38 5.79
C GLU A 15 -1.56 -6.48 6.64
N LEU A 16 -2.33 -7.23 7.43
CA LEU A 16 -1.81 -8.30 8.28
C LEU A 16 -1.30 -9.48 7.44
N GLY A 17 -0.01 -9.81 7.58
CA GLY A 17 0.62 -10.92 6.88
C GLY A 17 1.09 -10.61 5.47
N ASP A 18 1.13 -9.33 5.07
CA ASP A 18 1.63 -8.94 3.74
C ASP A 18 3.16 -9.15 3.58
N LYS A 19 3.60 -9.24 2.33
CA LYS A 19 5.01 -9.29 1.90
C LYS A 19 5.84 -8.16 2.49
N THR A 20 5.28 -6.96 2.70
CA THR A 20 5.99 -5.86 3.37
C THR A 20 6.36 -6.18 4.82
N GLN A 21 5.55 -6.95 5.55
CA GLN A 21 5.86 -7.40 6.90
C GLN A 21 6.99 -8.43 6.89
N LEU A 22 6.95 -9.40 5.97
CA LEU A 22 8.03 -10.38 5.80
C LEU A 22 9.36 -9.69 5.42
N ALA A 23 9.32 -8.71 4.53
CA ALA A 23 10.49 -7.91 4.18
C ALA A 23 11.03 -7.17 5.42
N THR A 24 10.16 -6.55 6.21
CA THR A 24 10.55 -5.84 7.44
C THR A 24 11.22 -6.78 8.44
N ILE A 25 10.69 -7.99 8.62
CA ILE A 25 11.31 -9.02 9.48
C ILE A 25 12.69 -9.42 8.94
N ALA A 26 12.83 -9.65 7.63
CA ALA A 26 14.11 -9.97 7.01
C ALA A 26 15.14 -8.84 7.19
N PHE A 27 14.73 -7.58 7.04
CA PHE A 27 15.58 -6.41 7.31
C PHE A 27 15.94 -6.32 8.80
N ALA A 28 15.02 -6.63 9.71
CA ALA A 28 15.28 -6.64 11.16
C ALA A 28 16.31 -7.72 11.54
N SER A 29 16.22 -8.91 10.94
CA SER A 29 17.19 -9.99 11.14
C SER A 29 18.58 -9.63 10.62
N LYS A 30 18.68 -8.85 9.53
CA LYS A 30 19.97 -8.50 8.91
C LYS A 30 20.63 -7.25 9.50
N TYR A 31 19.86 -6.22 9.81
CA TYR A 31 20.39 -4.89 10.18
C TYR A 31 20.02 -4.45 11.60
N GLY A 32 19.25 -5.25 12.33
CA GLY A 32 18.75 -4.96 13.67
C GLY A 32 17.36 -4.34 13.67
N TRP A 33 16.58 -4.68 14.70
CA TRP A 33 15.16 -4.32 14.82
C TRP A 33 14.90 -2.81 14.72
N PHE A 34 15.74 -1.97 15.36
CA PHE A 34 15.54 -0.53 15.38
C PHE A 34 15.69 0.11 14.01
N LYS A 35 16.72 -0.29 13.24
CA LYS A 35 16.95 0.23 11.88
C LYS A 35 15.85 -0.20 10.94
N ALA A 36 15.41 -1.46 11.03
CA ALA A 36 14.30 -1.97 10.23
C ALA A 36 12.97 -1.26 10.56
N PHE A 37 12.69 -1.02 11.85
CA PHE A 37 11.50 -0.30 12.29
C PHE A 37 11.45 1.13 11.74
N VAL A 38 12.52 1.90 11.91
CA VAL A 38 12.60 3.28 11.40
C VAL A 38 12.53 3.30 9.87
N GLY A 39 13.25 2.40 9.20
CA GLY A 39 13.24 2.29 7.74
C GLY A 39 11.85 1.95 7.19
N ALA A 40 11.15 1.00 7.81
CA ALA A 40 9.79 0.61 7.41
C ALA A 40 8.81 1.78 7.59
N ILE A 41 8.82 2.45 8.75
CA ILE A 41 7.95 3.61 9.00
C ILE A 41 8.21 4.73 7.99
N LEU A 42 9.47 5.08 7.76
CA LEU A 42 9.82 6.15 6.81
C LEU A 42 9.44 5.76 5.39
N GLY A 43 9.69 4.51 4.98
CA GLY A 43 9.31 4.00 3.66
C GLY A 43 7.80 4.07 3.43
N LEU A 44 7.01 3.54 4.37
CA LEU A 44 5.54 3.60 4.31
C LEU A 44 5.02 5.04 4.34
N ALA A 45 5.58 5.90 5.19
CA ALA A 45 5.18 7.30 5.25
C ALA A 45 5.42 8.03 3.92
N VAL A 46 6.58 7.80 3.28
CA VAL A 46 6.92 8.41 1.99
C VAL A 46 5.96 7.92 0.89
N VAL A 47 5.74 6.60 0.79
CA VAL A 47 4.84 6.04 -0.24
C VAL A 47 3.41 6.56 -0.06
N ASN A 48 2.91 6.58 1.17
CA ASN A 48 1.56 7.09 1.47
C ASN A 48 1.44 8.59 1.21
N LEU A 49 2.45 9.39 1.56
CA LEU A 49 2.45 10.83 1.31
C LEU A 49 2.45 11.13 -0.18
N ILE A 50 3.31 10.45 -0.96
CA ILE A 50 3.34 10.58 -2.41
C ILE A 50 1.98 10.19 -3.00
N GLY A 51 1.42 9.06 -2.58
CA GLY A 51 0.09 8.60 -3.02
C GLY A 51 -1.02 9.60 -2.72
N ALA A 52 -1.03 10.19 -1.52
CA ALA A 52 -2.01 11.19 -1.12
C ALA A 52 -1.90 12.49 -1.94
N LEU A 53 -0.68 13.03 -2.09
CA LEU A 53 -0.45 14.27 -2.86
C LEU A 53 -0.78 14.12 -4.34
N ILE A 54 -0.43 12.98 -4.93
CA ILE A 54 -0.77 12.68 -6.33
C ILE A 54 -2.28 12.43 -6.46
N GLY A 55 -2.86 11.66 -5.54
CA GLY A 55 -4.29 11.34 -5.53
C GLY A 55 -5.18 12.57 -5.44
N GLU A 56 -4.82 13.55 -4.60
CA GLU A 56 -5.51 14.83 -4.50
C GLU A 56 -5.54 15.58 -5.84
N LYS A 57 -4.37 15.74 -6.48
CA LYS A 57 -4.28 16.41 -7.79
C LYS A 57 -5.04 15.68 -8.90
N ILE A 58 -5.00 14.35 -8.90
CA ILE A 58 -5.70 13.53 -9.89
C ILE A 58 -7.20 13.67 -9.74
N LYS A 59 -7.71 13.71 -8.51
CA LYS A 59 -9.15 13.82 -8.22
C LYS A 59 -9.75 15.12 -8.76
N ASP A 60 -9.00 16.21 -8.76
CA ASP A 60 -9.46 17.51 -9.28
C ASP A 60 -9.43 17.58 -10.81
N THR A 61 -8.65 16.72 -11.46
CA THR A 61 -8.41 16.76 -12.92
C THR A 61 -9.20 15.68 -13.68
N LEU A 62 -9.46 14.52 -13.04
CA LEU A 62 -10.03 13.34 -13.69
C LEU A 62 -11.37 12.94 -13.06
N PRO A 63 -12.38 12.57 -13.87
CA PRO A 63 -13.63 12.02 -13.36
C PRO A 63 -13.38 10.73 -12.56
N VAL A 64 -14.08 10.59 -11.43
CA VAL A 64 -13.96 9.45 -10.52
C VAL A 64 -14.25 8.11 -11.21
N ASP A 65 -15.13 8.08 -12.21
CA ASP A 65 -15.43 6.89 -13.02
C ASP A 65 -14.22 6.40 -13.82
N VAL A 66 -13.41 7.31 -14.34
CA VAL A 66 -12.20 6.97 -15.10
C VAL A 66 -11.17 6.36 -14.16
N ILE A 67 -11.01 6.93 -12.96
CA ILE A 67 -10.11 6.40 -11.93
C ILE A 67 -10.49 4.98 -11.54
N HIS A 68 -11.78 4.71 -11.30
CA HIS A 68 -12.26 3.36 -10.96
C HIS A 68 -12.04 2.36 -12.10
N LYS A 69 -12.33 2.74 -13.36
CA LYS A 69 -12.08 1.87 -14.52
C LYS A 69 -10.60 1.54 -14.67
N LEU A 70 -9.72 2.53 -14.54
CA LEU A 70 -8.26 2.31 -14.62
C LEU A 70 -7.77 1.41 -13.48
N ALA A 71 -8.22 1.65 -12.25
CA ALA A 71 -7.89 0.79 -11.11
C ALA A 71 -8.35 -0.65 -11.35
N GLY A 72 -9.58 -0.86 -11.82
CA GLY A 72 -10.11 -2.19 -12.16
C GLY A 72 -9.28 -2.90 -13.24
N ILE A 73 -8.91 -2.21 -14.32
CA ILE A 73 -8.05 -2.76 -15.37
C ILE A 73 -6.68 -3.15 -14.81
N LEU A 74 -6.08 -2.31 -13.97
CA LEU A 74 -4.82 -2.61 -13.29
C LEU A 74 -4.93 -3.87 -12.43
N PHE A 75 -5.96 -3.97 -11.59
CA PHE A 75 -6.19 -5.14 -10.74
C PHE A 75 -6.40 -6.43 -11.56
N ILE A 76 -7.20 -6.37 -12.63
CA ILE A 76 -7.38 -7.52 -13.54
C ILE A 76 -6.06 -7.91 -14.18
N THR A 77 -5.27 -6.94 -14.64
CA THR A 77 -3.97 -7.19 -15.27
C THR A 77 -3.02 -7.87 -14.29
N PHE A 78 -2.88 -7.35 -13.06
CA PHE A 78 -2.06 -7.99 -12.03
C PHE A 78 -2.58 -9.39 -11.67
N GLY A 79 -3.89 -9.58 -11.57
CA GLY A 79 -4.50 -10.89 -11.32
C GLY A 79 -4.16 -11.90 -12.42
N VAL A 80 -4.26 -11.51 -13.69
CA VAL A 80 -3.89 -12.36 -14.83
C VAL A 80 -2.40 -12.66 -14.83
N LEU A 81 -1.54 -11.66 -14.60
CA LEU A 81 -0.09 -11.87 -14.52
C LEU A 81 0.31 -12.83 -13.39
N MET A 82 -0.35 -12.72 -12.23
CA MET A 82 -0.16 -13.63 -11.11
C MET A 82 -0.61 -15.06 -11.43
N LEU A 83 -1.76 -15.24 -12.08
CA LEU A 83 -2.24 -16.56 -12.52
C LEU A 83 -1.31 -17.21 -13.55
N LEU A 84 -0.68 -16.41 -14.41
CA LEU A 84 0.32 -16.86 -15.38
C LEU A 84 1.71 -17.09 -14.76
N GLY A 85 1.89 -16.84 -13.46
CA GLY A 85 3.17 -16.98 -12.76
C GLY A 85 4.25 -16.01 -13.23
N LYS A 86 3.85 -14.88 -13.84
CA LYS A 86 4.78 -13.81 -14.28
C LYS A 86 5.05 -12.77 -13.18
N LEU A 87 4.40 -12.92 -12.03
CA LEU A 87 4.52 -12.12 -10.82
C LEU A 87 4.57 -13.06 -9.61
#